data_AF-A0A7K2FHX9-F1
#
_entry.id   AF-A0A7K2FHX9-F1
#
_cell.length_a   1.000
_cell.length_b   1.000
_cell.length_c   1.000
_cell.angle_alpha   90.00
_cell.angle_beta   90.00
_cell.angle_gamma   90.00
#
_symmetry.space_group_name_H-M   'P 1'
#
loop_
_entity.id
_entity.type
_entity.pdbx_description
1 polymer ?
#
loop_
_entity_poly.entity_id
_entity_poly.type
_entity_poly.pdbx_seq_one_letter_code
_entity_poly.pdbx_strand_id
1 'polypeptide(L)'
;MKPTRSGTTENISVSMPAELVSELRSRTGRRGLSSYITEAVRHQLAMDGLGEIVAAHEEEHGALTEQEIEAARRELFGEESAERGAA
;
A
#
# COMPACT_ATOMS: atom_id res chain seq x y z
N MET A 1 -2.51 0.59 23.52
CA MET A 1 -2.39 -0.75 22.91
C MET A 1 -1.05 -0.82 22.19
N LYS A 2 -0.10 -1.66 22.61
CA LYS A 2 1.17 -1.83 21.89
C LYS A 2 0.99 -2.95 20.87
N PRO A 3 1.18 -2.73 19.56
CA PRO A 3 1.15 -3.83 18.61
C PRO A 3 2.43 -4.65 18.78
N THR A 4 2.34 -5.77 19.50
CA THR A 4 3.39 -6.79 19.52
C THR A 4 3.17 -7.72 18.33
N ARG A 5 3.98 -7.55 17.29
CA ARG A 5 4.51 -8.68 16.54
C ARG A 5 6.00 -8.44 16.34
N SER A 6 6.79 -8.75 17.37
CA SER A 6 8.23 -8.89 17.20
C SER A 6 8.49 -10.28 16.66
N GLY A 7 8.42 -10.42 15.34
CA GLY A 7 9.14 -11.50 14.66
C GLY A 7 10.65 -11.25 14.80
N THR A 8 11.45 -12.31 14.75
CA THR A 8 12.90 -12.20 14.69
C THR A 8 13.30 -11.42 13.43
N THR A 9 14.18 -10.42 13.55
CA THR A 9 14.71 -9.70 12.39
C THR A 9 15.85 -10.51 11.78
N GLU A 10 15.76 -10.77 10.47
CA GLU A 10 16.84 -11.33 9.68
C GLU A 10 17.52 -10.22 8.87
N ASN A 11 18.86 -10.23 8.85
CA ASN A 11 19.63 -9.28 8.06
C ASN A 11 19.89 -9.86 6.67
N ILE A 12 19.33 -9.23 5.65
CA ILE A 12 19.56 -9.57 4.25
C ILE A 12 20.40 -8.49 3.57
N SER A 13 21.28 -8.87 2.65
CA SER A 13 22.05 -7.94 1.82
C SER A 13 21.39 -7.81 0.45
N VAL A 14 21.12 -6.59 0.01
CA VAL A 14 20.48 -6.30 -1.28
C VAL A 14 21.29 -5.24 -2.02
N SER A 15 21.56 -5.49 -3.30
CA SER A 15 22.19 -4.52 -4.19
C SER A 15 21.16 -3.51 -4.71
N MET A 16 21.49 -2.23 -4.67
CA MET A 16 20.63 -1.14 -5.13
C MET A 16 21.45 -0.09 -5.90
N PRO A 17 20.85 0.66 -6.84
CA PRO A 17 21.51 1.80 -7.46
C PRO A 17 22.01 2.80 -6.42
N ALA A 18 23.26 3.26 -6.57
CA ALA A 18 23.89 4.17 -5.60
C ALA A 18 23.09 5.47 -5.41
N GLU A 19 22.55 6.01 -6.49
CA GLU A 19 21.71 7.22 -6.47
C GLU A 19 20.46 7.03 -5.60
N LEU A 20 19.79 5.88 -5.72
CA LEU A 20 18.62 5.56 -4.91
C LEU A 20 18.98 5.42 -3.43
N VAL A 21 20.12 4.81 -3.11
CA VAL A 21 20.61 4.71 -1.72
C VAL A 21 20.90 6.10 -1.15
N SER A 22 21.50 6.99 -1.95
CA SER A 22 21.77 8.37 -1.57
C SER A 22 20.48 9.12 -1.27
N GLU A 23 19.50 9.03 -2.16
CA GLU A 23 18.19 9.65 -2.00
C GLU A 23 17.47 9.15 -0.74
N LEU A 24 17.41 7.83 -0.54
CA LEU A 24 16.78 7.24 0.64
C LEU A 24 17.45 7.71 1.93
N ARG A 25 18.79 7.79 1.96
CA ARG A 25 19.53 8.30 3.12
C ARG A 25 19.28 9.79 3.34
N SER A 26 19.17 10.59 2.28
CA SER A 26 18.83 12.01 2.39
C SER A 26 17.43 12.21 2.98
N ARG A 27 16.46 11.37 2.61
CA ARG A 27 15.08 11.45 3.12
C ARG A 27 14.93 10.92 4.55
N THR A 28 15.64 9.84 4.89
CA THR A 28 15.39 9.06 6.13
C THR A 28 16.46 9.25 7.20
N GLY A 29 17.59 9.88 6.87
CA GLY A 29 18.75 10.01 7.72
C GLY A 29 19.45 8.68 8.01
N ARG A 30 20.46 8.72 8.91
CA ARG A 30 21.37 7.59 9.16
C ARG A 30 20.70 6.35 9.78
N ARG A 31 19.57 6.53 10.47
CA ARG A 31 18.88 5.45 11.23
C ARG A 31 17.49 5.12 10.71
N GLY A 32 16.91 5.94 9.82
CA GLY A 32 15.53 5.75 9.33
C GLY A 32 15.43 4.85 8.10
N LEU A 33 16.55 4.49 7.47
CA LEU A 33 16.56 3.72 6.22
C LEU A 33 15.88 2.36 6.37
N SER A 34 16.25 1.60 7.41
CA SER A 34 15.69 0.25 7.63
C SER A 34 14.20 0.28 7.90
N SER A 35 13.70 1.21 8.71
CA SER A 35 12.25 1.35 8.95
C SER A 35 11.51 1.77 7.70
N TYR A 36 12.07 2.72 6.94
CA TYR A 36 11.46 3.17 5.69
C TYR A 36 11.32 2.04 4.69
N ILE A 37 12.38 1.26 4.47
CA ILE A 37 12.35 0.11 3.56
C ILE A 37 11.38 -0.96 4.08
N THR A 38 11.38 -1.22 5.39
CA THR A 38 10.45 -2.20 6.00
C THR A 38 9.00 -1.84 5.71
N GLU A 39 8.61 -0.59 5.93
CA GLU A 39 7.24 -0.14 5.67
C GLU A 39 6.91 -0.12 4.18
N ALA A 40 7.86 0.28 3.33
CA ALA A 40 7.69 0.24 1.87
C ALA A 40 7.47 -1.20 1.37
N VAL A 41 8.26 -2.16 1.84
CA VAL A 41 8.13 -3.59 1.48
C VAL A 41 6.81 -4.16 2.00
N ARG A 42 6.42 -3.85 3.24
CA ARG A 42 5.12 -4.28 3.79
C ARG A 42 3.95 -3.74 2.97
N HIS A 43 4.02 -2.47 2.58
CA HIS A 43 2.99 -1.85 1.75
C HIS A 43 2.92 -2.51 0.38
N GLN A 44 4.08 -2.76 -0.26
CA GLN A 44 4.12 -3.41 -1.57
C GLN A 44 3.51 -4.82 -1.51
N LEU A 45 3.90 -5.64 -0.53
CA LEU A 45 3.35 -6.99 -0.36
C LEU A 45 1.83 -6.97 -0.12
N ALA A 46 1.34 -5.98 0.63
CA ALA A 46 -0.10 -5.82 0.85
C ALA A 46 -0.84 -5.45 -0.45
N MET A 47 -0.28 -4.55 -1.26
CA MET A 47 -0.84 -4.16 -2.55
C MET A 47 -0.79 -5.30 -3.57
N ASP A 48 0.31 -6.07 -3.61
CA ASP A 48 0.44 -7.24 -4.47
C ASP A 48 -0.65 -8.28 -4.13
N GLY A 49 -0.81 -8.61 -2.85
CA GLY A 49 -1.88 -9.51 -2.40
C GLY A 49 -3.29 -8.98 -2.65
N LEU A 50 -3.50 -7.66 -2.57
CA LEU A 50 -4.78 -7.05 -2.95
C LEU A 50 -5.05 -7.21 -4.45
N GLY A 51 -4.02 -7.05 -5.28
CA GLY A 51 -4.09 -7.29 -6.72
C GLY A 51 -4.42 -8.74 -7.06
N GLU A 52 -3.85 -9.70 -6.34
CA GLU A 52 -4.18 -11.14 -6.49
C GLU A 52 -5.66 -11.43 -6.17
N ILE A 53 -6.20 -10.83 -5.11
CA ILE A 53 -7.61 -10.99 -4.74
C ILE A 53 -8.53 -10.41 -5.82
N VAL A 54 -8.22 -9.22 -6.32
CA VAL A 54 -9.00 -8.59 -7.40
C VAL A 54 -8.94 -9.44 -8.67
N ALA A 55 -7.76 -9.90 -9.07
CA ALA A 55 -7.59 -10.73 -10.25
C ALA A 55 -8.40 -12.04 -10.16
N ALA A 56 -8.39 -12.71 -9.00
CA ALA A 56 -9.19 -13.92 -8.78
C ALA A 56 -10.70 -13.64 -8.91
N HIS A 57 -11.18 -12.51 -8.39
CA HIS A 57 -12.58 -12.11 -8.51
C HIS A 57 -12.97 -11.81 -9.97
N GLU A 58 -12.11 -11.12 -10.72
CA GLU A 58 -12.34 -10.82 -12.13
C GLU A 58 -12.29 -12.08 -13.02
N GLU A 59 -11.48 -13.07 -12.66
CA GLU A 59 -11.47 -14.36 -13.36
C GLU A 59 -12.80 -15.11 -13.20
N GLU A 60 -13.41 -15.07 -12.02
CA GLU A 60 -14.68 -15.74 -11.73
C GLU A 60 -15.91 -14.99 -12.27
N HIS A 61 -15.92 -13.66 -12.18
CA HIS A 61 -17.11 -12.84 -12.43
C HIS A 61 -17.00 -11.90 -13.63
N GLY A 62 -15.80 -11.76 -14.21
CA GLY A 62 -15.49 -10.72 -15.18
C GLY A 62 -15.10 -9.40 -14.51
N ALA A 63 -14.46 -8.52 -15.28
CA ALA A 63 -14.10 -7.17 -14.83
C ALA A 63 -15.35 -6.31 -14.60
N LEU A 64 -15.33 -5.50 -13.54
CA LEU A 64 -16.38 -4.54 -13.26
C LEU A 64 -16.35 -3.39 -14.28
N THR A 65 -17.52 -3.00 -14.76
CA THR A 65 -17.66 -1.80 -15.59
C THR A 65 -17.58 -0.53 -14.75
N GLU A 66 -17.17 0.59 -15.36
CA GLU A 66 -17.15 1.88 -14.66
C GLU A 66 -18.55 2.26 -14.14
N GLN A 67 -19.63 1.90 -14.84
CA GLN A 67 -20.99 2.15 -14.38
C GLN A 67 -21.32 1.38 -13.09
N GLU A 68 -20.89 0.12 -12.99
CA GLU A 68 -21.09 -0.72 -11.79
C GLU A 68 -20.27 -0.20 -10.62
N ILE A 69 -19.02 0.20 -10.86
CA ILE A 69 -18.15 0.81 -9.84
C ILE A 69 -18.76 2.11 -9.32
N GLU A 70 -19.24 2.99 -10.21
CA GLU A 70 -19.87 4.25 -9.83
C GLU A 70 -21.20 4.04 -9.09
N ALA A 71 -21.99 3.03 -9.47
CA ALA A 71 -23.19 2.66 -8.74
C ALA A 71 -22.85 2.17 -7.32
N ALA A 72 -21.86 1.29 -7.18
CA ALA A 72 -21.39 0.80 -5.89
C ALA A 72 -20.78 1.92 -5.02
N ARG A 73 -20.01 2.85 -5.61
CA ARG A 73 -19.48 4.03 -4.89
C ARG A 73 -20.59 4.89 -4.32
N ARG A 74 -21.63 5.19 -5.12
CA ARG A 74 -22.80 5.95 -4.64
C ARG A 74 -23.54 5.23 -3.53
N GLU A 75 -23.68 3.91 -3.61
CA GLU A 75 -24.33 3.10 -2.59
C GLU A 75 -23.52 3.04 -1.29
N LEU A 76 -22.20 2.79 -1.37
CA LEU A 76 -21.33 2.61 -0.23
C LEU A 76 -20.97 3.92 0.49
N PHE A 77 -20.81 5.01 -0.25
CA PHE A 77 -20.28 6.26 0.29
C PHE A 77 -21.30 7.42 0.29
N GLY A 78 -22.43 7.30 -0.42
CA GLY A 78 -23.51 8.29 -0.43
C GLY A 78 -23.07 9.74 -0.73
N GLU A 79 -23.99 10.69 -0.62
CA GLU A 79 -23.73 12.13 -0.84
C GLU A 79 -22.83 12.80 0.23
N GLU A 80 -22.38 12.08 1.27
CA GLU A 80 -21.59 12.62 2.40
C GLU A 80 -20.17 13.10 2.01
N SER A 81 -19.70 12.79 0.80
CA SER A 81 -18.42 13.33 0.30
C SER A 81 -18.52 14.76 -0.23
N ALA A 82 -19.74 15.29 -0.44
CA ALA A 82 -19.91 16.69 -0.84
C ALA A 82 -19.65 17.69 0.32
N GLU A 83 -19.84 17.28 1.58
CA GLU A 83 -19.65 18.16 2.75
C GLU A 83 -18.21 18.16 3.30
N ARG A 84 -17.45 17.06 3.18
CA ARG A 84 -16.06 17.00 3.70
C ARG A 84 -14.98 17.62 2.80
N GLY A 85 -15.34 18.06 1.60
CA GLY A 85 -14.45 18.82 0.69
C GLY A 85 -14.60 20.34 0.76
N ALA A 86 -15.47 20.86 1.65
CA ALA A 86 -15.83 22.29 1.74
C ALA A 86 -15.54 22.93 3.11
N ALA A 87 -14.59 22.38 3.90
CA ALA A 87 -14.17 22.93 5.20
C ALA A 87 -12.65 23.10 5.29
#